data_AF-A0A662GYE1-F1
#
_entry.id   AF-A0A662GYE1-F1
#
_cell.length_a   1.000
_cell.length_b   1.000
_cell.length_c   1.000
_cell.angle_alpha   90.00
_cell.angle_beta   90.00
_cell.angle_gamma   90.00
#
_symmetry.space_group_name_H-M   'P 1'
#
loop_
_entity.id
_entity.type
_entity.pdbx_description
1 polymer ?
#
loop_
_entity_poly.entity_id
_entity_poly.type
_entity_poly.pdbx_seq_one_letter_code
_entity_poly.pdbx_strand_id
1 'polypeptide(L)'
;MIQHIRWKKPVNIYVIGSSDRASKTENVLQKIGLNVKITSKPSKNGIEWADIVLIDSDWTRSIGVKYKRFIINVIKLGKPLACYGPNAGNKLIELIGQDFFLDELTLYVGGEPFSNKTPNLELPAEVKLFSI
;
A
#
# COMPACT_ATOMS: atom_id res chain seq x y z
N MET A 1 11.99 10.02 -23.05
CA MET A 1 11.15 11.24 -23.09
C MET A 1 10.17 11.15 -21.92
N ILE A 2 10.46 11.80 -20.79
CA ILE A 2 9.55 11.79 -19.64
C ILE A 2 8.48 12.83 -19.94
N GLN A 3 7.29 12.38 -20.34
CA GLN A 3 6.15 13.28 -20.45
C GLN A 3 5.89 13.87 -19.06
N HIS A 4 5.81 15.21 -18.97
CA HIS A 4 5.42 15.89 -17.75
C HIS A 4 3.95 15.55 -17.45
N ILE A 5 3.73 14.48 -16.70
CA ILE A 5 2.43 14.15 -16.12
C ILE A 5 2.10 15.30 -15.16
N ARG A 6 1.23 16.22 -15.60
CA ARG A 6 0.68 17.27 -14.75
C ARG A 6 -0.63 16.75 -14.19
N TRP A 7 -0.63 16.38 -12.91
CA TRP A 7 -1.85 16.03 -12.20
C TRP A 7 -2.79 17.23 -12.17
N LYS A 8 -4.09 17.01 -12.45
CA LYS A 8 -5.11 18.07 -12.41
C LYS A 8 -5.25 18.71 -11.02
N LYS A 9 -4.86 17.98 -9.98
CA LYS A 9 -4.78 18.42 -8.58
C LYS A 9 -3.50 17.85 -7.96
N PRO A 10 -2.85 18.55 -7.00
CA PRO A 10 -1.76 17.97 -6.23
C PRO A 10 -2.27 16.71 -5.53
N VAL A 11 -1.58 15.58 -5.73
CA VAL A 11 -1.90 14.31 -5.06
C VAL A 11 -0.88 14.09 -3.95
N ASN A 12 -1.37 13.90 -2.73
CA ASN A 12 -0.60 13.71 -1.51
C ASN A 12 -0.41 12.22 -1.21
N ILE A 13 0.83 11.77 -1.22
CA ILE A 13 1.23 10.40 -0.92
C ILE A 13 1.89 10.33 0.46
N TYR A 14 1.36 9.50 1.33
CA TYR A 14 1.96 9.23 2.63
C TYR A 14 2.64 7.87 2.63
N VAL A 15 3.97 7.89 2.67
CA VAL A 15 4.80 6.69 2.62
C VAL A 15 5.15 6.26 4.03
N ILE A 16 4.71 5.07 4.41
CA ILE A 16 5.05 4.43 5.66
C ILE A 16 6.21 3.46 5.38
N GLY A 17 7.40 3.82 5.84
CA GLY A 17 8.62 3.06 5.60
C GLY A 17 9.80 3.59 6.42
N SER A 18 10.80 2.75 6.63
CA SER A 18 11.99 3.09 7.42
C SER A 18 13.31 2.72 6.74
N SER A 19 13.26 2.33 5.48
CA SER A 19 14.40 1.80 4.72
C SER A 19 14.84 2.78 3.62
N ASP A 20 16.03 2.55 3.06
CA ASP A 20 16.51 3.26 1.85
C ASP A 20 15.52 3.17 0.68
N ARG A 21 14.69 2.12 0.66
CA ARG A 21 13.63 1.96 -0.33
C ARG A 21 12.55 3.04 -0.18
N ALA A 22 12.21 3.44 1.03
CA ALA A 22 11.26 4.54 1.25
C ALA A 22 11.79 5.87 0.67
N SER A 23 13.05 6.20 0.90
CA SER A 23 13.69 7.41 0.35
C SER A 23 13.80 7.37 -1.17
N LYS A 24 14.11 6.21 -1.76
CA LYS A 24 14.07 6.04 -3.23
C LYS A 24 12.67 6.24 -3.78
N THR A 25 11.65 5.72 -3.10
CA THR A 25 10.24 5.90 -3.48
C THR A 25 9.84 7.37 -3.45
N GLU A 26 10.19 8.13 -2.42
CA GLU A 26 9.93 9.58 -2.37
C GLU A 26 10.55 10.32 -3.56
N ASN A 27 11.83 10.06 -3.85
CA ASN A 27 12.50 10.70 -4.98
C ASN A 27 11.80 10.43 -6.31
N VAL A 28 11.31 9.21 -6.53
CA VAL A 28 10.58 8.84 -7.75
C VAL A 28 9.22 9.54 -7.80
N LEU A 29 8.47 9.54 -6.70
CA LEU A 29 7.14 10.13 -6.62
C LEU A 29 7.18 11.66 -6.76
N GLN A 30 8.15 12.33 -6.15
CA GLN A 30 8.35 13.77 -6.29
C GLN A 30 8.70 14.15 -7.75
N LYS A 31 9.52 13.33 -8.43
CA LYS A 31 9.87 13.56 -9.85
C LYS A 31 8.65 13.50 -10.79
N ILE A 32 7.60 12.76 -10.42
CA ILE A 32 6.34 12.72 -11.17
C ILE A 32 5.29 13.72 -10.64
N GLY A 33 5.71 14.69 -9.82
CA GLY A 33 4.89 15.82 -9.39
C GLY A 33 3.93 15.51 -8.24
N LEU A 34 4.20 14.47 -7.43
CA LEU A 34 3.41 14.12 -6.26
C LEU A 34 3.99 14.76 -4.99
N ASN A 35 3.12 15.17 -4.07
CA ASN A 35 3.55 15.60 -2.75
C ASN A 35 3.79 14.36 -1.88
N VAL A 36 4.94 14.26 -1.24
CA VAL A 36 5.31 13.07 -0.47
C VAL A 36 5.66 13.44 0.97
N LYS A 37 5.19 12.63 1.91
CA LYS A 37 5.67 12.61 3.30
C LYS A 37 6.06 11.17 3.65
N ILE A 38 7.29 10.95 4.09
CA ILE A 38 7.73 9.66 4.64
C ILE A 38 7.63 9.66 6.16
N THR A 39 7.25 8.53 6.74
CA THR A 39 7.44 8.27 8.17
C THR A 39 7.69 6.78 8.46
N SER A 40 8.40 6.50 9.54
CA SER A 40 8.44 5.17 10.15
C SER A 40 7.41 4.98 11.27
N LYS A 41 6.79 6.08 11.73
CA LYS A 41 5.78 6.12 12.80
C LYS A 41 4.53 6.82 12.26
N PRO A 42 3.54 6.07 11.73
CA PRO A 42 2.36 6.67 11.14
C PRO A 42 1.49 7.37 12.19
N SER A 43 0.86 8.48 11.78
CA SER A 43 -0.02 9.29 12.63
C SER A 43 -1.33 9.61 11.92
N LYS A 44 -2.38 9.93 12.68
CA LYS A 44 -3.70 10.27 12.14
C LYS A 44 -3.63 11.46 11.18
N ASN A 45 -2.96 12.54 11.59
CA ASN A 45 -2.77 13.74 10.77
C ASN A 45 -2.06 13.41 9.44
N GLY A 46 -1.18 12.41 9.43
CA GLY A 46 -0.54 11.90 8.23
C GLY A 46 -1.52 11.26 7.26
N ILE A 47 -2.43 10.40 7.74
CA ILE A 47 -3.42 9.74 6.87
C ILE A 47 -4.52 10.71 6.42
N GLU A 48 -4.89 11.68 7.26
CA GLU A 48 -5.86 12.72 6.90
C GLU A 48 -5.35 13.61 5.77
N TRP A 49 -4.08 13.99 5.82
CA TRP A 49 -3.41 14.76 4.77
C TRP A 49 -3.28 13.97 3.45
N ALA A 50 -3.18 12.64 3.53
CA ALA A 50 -2.90 11.79 2.38
C ALA A 50 -4.14 11.53 1.52
N ASP A 51 -3.96 11.56 0.20
CA ASP A 51 -4.92 10.98 -0.75
C ASP A 51 -4.69 9.46 -0.87
N ILE A 52 -3.41 9.03 -0.84
CA ILE A 52 -3.00 7.62 -0.94
C ILE A 52 -1.94 7.31 0.12
N VAL A 53 -2.05 6.13 0.73
CA VAL A 53 -1.06 5.59 1.67
C VAL A 53 -0.25 4.50 0.98
N LEU A 54 1.08 4.60 1.02
CA LEU A 54 1.98 3.55 0.55
C LEU A 54 2.70 2.92 1.73
N ILE A 55 2.70 1.59 1.80
CA ILE A 55 3.34 0.84 2.87
C ILE A 55 4.52 0.05 2.31
N ASP A 56 5.70 0.36 2.83
CA ASP A 56 6.91 -0.38 2.54
C ASP A 56 6.83 -1.80 3.15
N SER A 57 6.96 -2.84 2.32
CA SER A 57 6.85 -4.22 2.78
C SER A 57 7.92 -4.64 3.79
N ASP A 58 9.04 -3.91 3.91
CA ASP A 58 10.07 -4.21 4.92
C ASP A 58 9.72 -3.58 6.27
N TRP A 59 8.91 -2.53 6.27
CA TRP A 59 8.40 -1.91 7.48
C TRP A 59 7.36 -2.80 8.18
N THR A 60 6.56 -3.56 7.43
CA THR A 60 5.46 -4.37 7.98
C THR A 60 5.92 -5.44 8.97
N ARG A 61 7.10 -6.05 8.75
CA ARG A 61 7.65 -7.13 9.58
C ARG A 61 8.35 -6.68 10.86
N SER A 62 8.80 -5.43 10.91
CA SER A 62 9.59 -4.91 12.03
C SER A 62 8.75 -3.96 12.89
N ILE A 63 8.74 -2.68 12.52
CA ILE A 63 8.03 -1.63 13.23
C ILE A 63 6.52 -1.76 13.04
N GLY A 64 6.08 -2.22 11.87
CA GLY A 64 4.70 -2.25 11.45
C GLY A 64 3.77 -3.07 12.33
N VAL A 65 4.25 -4.16 12.94
CA VAL A 65 3.45 -5.02 13.84
C VAL A 65 2.83 -4.21 14.99
N LYS A 66 3.56 -3.22 15.53
CA LYS A 66 3.05 -2.32 16.59
C LYS A 66 1.90 -1.43 16.14
N TYR A 67 1.78 -1.22 14.83
CA TYR A 67 0.78 -0.37 14.19
C TYR A 67 -0.31 -1.19 13.49
N LYS A 68 -0.40 -2.50 13.68
CA LYS A 68 -1.43 -3.37 13.06
C LYS A 68 -2.84 -2.76 13.15
N ARG A 69 -3.29 -2.42 14.36
CA ARG A 69 -4.63 -1.85 14.59
C ARG A 69 -4.80 -0.48 13.92
N PHE A 70 -3.73 0.31 13.85
CA PHE A 70 -3.74 1.59 13.14
C PHE A 70 -3.96 1.37 11.63
N ILE A 71 -3.24 0.43 11.01
CA ILE A 71 -3.40 0.11 9.58
C ILE A 71 -4.79 -0.44 9.28
N ILE A 72 -5.33 -1.32 10.12
CA ILE A 72 -6.71 -1.80 10.01
C ILE A 72 -7.70 -0.62 9.99
N ASN A 73 -7.54 0.34 10.91
CA ASN A 73 -8.40 1.52 10.94
C ASN A 73 -8.27 2.38 9.68
N VAL A 74 -7.07 2.52 9.11
CA VAL A 74 -6.86 3.23 7.83
C VAL A 74 -7.66 2.56 6.70
N ILE A 75 -7.66 1.23 6.67
CA ILE A 75 -8.42 0.47 5.66
C ILE A 75 -9.93 0.65 5.88
N LYS A 76 -10.41 0.56 7.13
CA LYS A 76 -11.83 0.79 7.47
C LYS A 76 -12.31 2.20 7.12
N LEU A 77 -11.43 3.20 7.09
CA LEU A 77 -11.73 4.56 6.65
C LEU A 77 -11.88 4.67 5.12
N GLY A 78 -11.69 3.59 4.36
CA GLY A 78 -11.74 3.60 2.90
C GLY A 78 -10.59 4.39 2.25
N LYS A 79 -9.51 4.65 3.00
CA LYS A 79 -8.35 5.37 2.47
C LYS A 79 -7.62 4.47 1.46
N PRO A 80 -7.38 4.93 0.21
CA PRO A 80 -6.60 4.18 -0.75
C PRO A 80 -5.23 3.82 -0.17
N LEU A 81 -4.91 2.53 -0.18
CA LEU A 81 -3.71 1.98 0.42
C LEU A 81 -3.09 0.93 -0.50
N ALA A 82 -1.78 1.00 -0.69
CA ALA A 82 -1.02 -0.03 -1.41
C ALA A 82 0.23 -0.41 -0.62
N CYS A 83 0.59 -1.70 -0.64
CA CYS A 83 1.88 -2.16 -0.15
C CYS A 83 2.83 -2.40 -1.32
N TYR A 84 4.10 -2.05 -1.16
CA TYR A 84 5.10 -2.17 -2.21
C TYR A 84 6.42 -2.74 -1.68
N GLY A 85 7.20 -3.36 -2.57
CA GLY A 85 8.43 -4.07 -2.24
C GLY A 85 8.29 -5.59 -2.36
N PRO A 86 9.35 -6.36 -2.05
CA PRO A 86 9.34 -7.81 -2.16
C PRO A 86 8.24 -8.43 -1.29
N ASN A 87 7.48 -9.35 -1.88
CA ASN A 87 6.41 -10.09 -1.20
C ASN A 87 5.34 -9.18 -0.55
N ALA A 88 5.08 -7.99 -1.12
CA ALA A 88 4.25 -6.95 -0.50
C ALA A 88 2.84 -7.43 -0.13
N GLY A 89 2.14 -8.14 -1.02
CA GLY A 89 0.80 -8.66 -0.75
C GLY A 89 0.77 -9.58 0.48
N ASN A 90 1.62 -10.62 0.49
CA ASN A 90 1.71 -11.56 1.60
C ASN A 90 2.13 -10.87 2.91
N LYS A 91 3.10 -9.95 2.87
CA LYS A 91 3.53 -9.22 4.06
C LYS A 91 2.47 -8.25 4.61
N LEU A 92 1.59 -7.73 3.75
CA LEU A 92 0.44 -6.92 4.16
C LEU A 92 -0.63 -7.80 4.82
N ILE A 93 -0.90 -8.99 4.25
CA ILE A 93 -1.79 -10.00 4.83
C ILE A 93 -1.27 -10.47 6.19
N GLU A 94 0.03 -10.78 6.31
CA GLU A 94 0.70 -11.14 7.57
C GLU A 94 0.49 -10.05 8.64
N LEU A 95 0.59 -8.77 8.27
CA LEU A 95 0.43 -7.66 9.20
C LEU A 95 -1.01 -7.51 9.69
N ILE A 96 -1.97 -7.51 8.76
CA ILE A 96 -3.38 -7.19 9.05
C ILE A 96 -4.13 -8.41 9.61
N GLY A 97 -3.72 -9.61 9.23
CA GLY A 97 -4.38 -10.87 9.60
C GLY A 97 -5.31 -11.36 8.49
N GLN A 98 -5.32 -12.68 8.27
CA GLN A 98 -6.14 -13.32 7.25
C GLN A 98 -7.63 -13.14 7.52
N ASP A 99 -8.07 -13.29 8.78
CA ASP A 99 -9.48 -13.15 9.18
C ASP A 99 -10.06 -11.80 8.78
N PHE A 100 -9.28 -10.72 8.94
CA PHE A 100 -9.72 -9.38 8.54
C PHE A 100 -9.97 -9.27 7.04
N PHE A 101 -9.15 -9.92 6.22
CA PHE A 101 -9.35 -9.95 4.77
C PHE A 101 -10.55 -10.82 4.39
N LEU A 102 -10.76 -11.94 5.08
CA LEU A 102 -11.87 -12.85 4.81
C LEU A 102 -13.24 -12.26 5.21
N ASP A 103 -13.28 -11.49 6.29
CA ASP A 103 -14.53 -10.96 6.85
C ASP A 103 -14.90 -9.56 6.32
N GLU A 104 -13.89 -8.71 6.04
CA GLU A 104 -14.13 -7.27 5.82
C GLU A 104 -13.56 -6.71 4.50
N LEU A 105 -12.71 -7.44 3.76
CA LEU A 105 -12.19 -6.96 2.47
C LEU A 105 -12.52 -7.85 1.28
N THR A 106 -13.10 -7.23 0.26
CA THR A 106 -12.94 -7.74 -1.10
C THR A 106 -11.51 -7.46 -1.56
N LEU A 107 -10.64 -8.47 -1.52
CA LEU A 107 -9.27 -8.38 -2.03
C LEU A 107 -9.29 -8.31 -3.57
N TYR A 108 -9.00 -7.12 -4.13
CA TYR A 108 -8.73 -6.98 -5.55
C TYR A 108 -7.22 -7.11 -5.81
N VAL A 109 -6.79 -8.26 -6.31
CA VAL A 109 -5.42 -8.44 -6.79
C VAL A 109 -5.35 -7.86 -8.20
N GLY A 110 -4.84 -6.63 -8.31
CA GLY A 110 -4.50 -6.07 -9.62
C GLY A 110 -3.45 -6.96 -10.28
N GLY A 111 -3.79 -7.57 -11.42
CA GLY A 111 -2.82 -8.28 -12.25
C GLY A 111 -1.67 -7.36 -12.64
N GLU A 112 -0.44 -7.88 -12.66
CA GLU A 112 0.70 -7.14 -13.17
C GLU A 112 0.44 -6.73 -14.63
N PRO A 113 0.84 -5.51 -15.06
CA PRO A 113 0.58 -5.10 -16.44
C PRO A 113 1.41 -5.87 -17.47
N PHE A 114 2.52 -6.54 -17.09
CA PHE A 114 3.46 -7.13 -18.05
C PHE A 114 4.31 -8.30 -17.52
N SER A 115 3.73 -9.30 -16.84
CA SER A 115 4.42 -10.58 -16.70
C SER A 115 3.50 -11.74 -17.04
N ASN A 116 3.99 -12.66 -17.87
CA ASN A 116 3.30 -13.92 -18.21
C ASN A 116 3.27 -14.90 -17.01
N LYS A 117 3.36 -14.37 -15.79
CA LYS A 117 3.33 -15.13 -14.55
C LYS A 117 2.14 -14.62 -13.74
N THR A 118 1.02 -15.30 -13.88
CA THR A 118 -0.08 -15.18 -12.94
C THR A 118 0.49 -15.41 -11.52
N PRO A 119 0.33 -14.47 -10.57
CA PRO A 119 0.68 -14.74 -9.19
C PRO A 119 -0.07 -15.98 -8.74
N ASN A 120 0.63 -17.06 -8.39
CA ASN A 120 0.00 -18.24 -7.81
C ASN A 120 -0.28 -17.94 -6.34
N LEU A 121 -1.29 -17.10 -6.10
CA LEU A 121 -1.85 -16.88 -4.78
C LEU A 121 -2.88 -17.99 -4.60
N GLU A 122 -2.57 -18.96 -3.74
CA GLU A 122 -3.57 -19.89 -3.21
C GLU A 122 -4.55 -19.05 -2.37
N LEU A 123 -5.61 -18.57 -3.02
CA LEU A 123 -6.75 -18.00 -2.33
C LEU A 123 -7.41 -19.14 -1.53
N PRO A 124 -7.82 -18.89 -0.27
CA PRO A 124 -8.71 -19.79 0.43
C PRO A 124 -9.93 -20.07 -0.46
N ALA A 125 -10.42 -21.31 -0.47
CA ALA A 125 -11.44 -21.82 -1.40
C ALA A 125 -12.76 -21.00 -1.44
N GLU A 126 -12.93 -20.07 -0.51
CA GLU A 126 -14.15 -19.29 -0.28
C GLU A 126 -14.09 -17.87 -0.86
N VAL A 127 -12.96 -17.43 -1.40
CA VAL A 127 -12.84 -16.09 -1.99
C VAL A 127 -13.44 -16.07 -3.40
N LYS A 128 -14.67 -15.54 -3.52
CA LYS A 128 -15.30 -15.30 -4.83
C LYS A 128 -14.67 -14.09 -5.52
N LEU A 129 -14.01 -14.33 -6.65
CA LEU A 129 -13.58 -13.28 -7.57
C LEU A 129 -14.79 -12.74 -8.33
N PHE A 130 -15.01 -11.43 -8.27
CA PHE A 130 -15.92 -10.75 -9.20
C PHE A 130 -15.08 -10.11 -10.30
N SER A 131 -15.31 -10.50 -11.56
CA SER A 131 -14.80 -9.80 -12.73
C SER A 131 -15.81 -8.73 -13.17
N ILE A 132 -15.33 -7.51 -13.46
CA ILE A 132 -16.08 -6.48 -14.19
C ILE A 132 -15.59 -6.48 -15.63
#